data_AF-A0AB39U6P6-F1
#
_entry.id   AF-A0AB39U6P6-F1
#
_cell.length_a   1.000
_cell.length_b   1.000
_cell.length_c   1.000
_cell.angle_alpha   90.00
_cell.angle_beta   90.00
_cell.angle_gamma   90.00
#
_symmetry.space_group_name_H-M   'P 1'
#
loop_
_entity.id
_entity.type
_entity.pdbx_description
1 polymer ?
#
loop_
_entity_poly.entity_id
_entity_poly.type
_entity_poly.pdbx_seq_one_letter_code
_entity_poly.pdbx_strand_id
1 'polypeptide(L)'
;MPASMIVFATSASRHGFELDDVTYAYQHIIRRRVMQHDGETYIKFTGRHHGDPLVPSIEVMMKHAADGRVIVFHVNAEQGNFWDKD
;
A
#
# COMPACT_ATOMS: atom_id res chain seq x y z
N MET A 1 -22.25 -6.40 -1.28
CA MET A 1 -20.95 -6.16 -0.63
C MET A 1 -20.92 -4.68 -0.27
N PRO A 2 -20.77 -4.27 1.01
CA PRO A 2 -20.55 -2.86 1.31
C PRO A 2 -19.30 -2.38 0.55
N ALA A 3 -19.37 -1.20 -0.05
CA ALA A 3 -18.22 -0.62 -0.72
C ALA A 3 -17.11 -0.37 0.31
N SER A 4 -15.98 -1.06 0.16
CA SER A 4 -14.80 -0.80 1.00
C SER A 4 -14.31 0.62 0.70
N MET A 5 -14.38 1.50 1.70
CA MET A 5 -13.85 2.86 1.60
C MET A 5 -12.33 2.82 1.78
N ILE A 6 -11.59 3.32 0.80
CA ILE A 6 -10.12 3.46 0.86
C ILE A 6 -9.79 4.85 1.38
N VAL A 7 -9.00 4.92 2.45
CA VAL A 7 -8.57 6.16 3.10
C VAL A 7 -7.05 6.26 3.03
N PHE A 8 -6.55 7.33 2.42
CA PHE A 8 -5.12 7.67 2.44
C PHE A 8 -4.82 8.48 3.68
N ALA A 9 -3.96 7.96 4.56
CA ALA A 9 -3.44 8.75 5.65
C ALA A 9 -2.55 9.87 5.10
N THR A 10 -2.48 11.01 5.79
CA THR A 10 -1.65 12.17 5.39
C THR A 10 -0.18 11.80 5.15
N SER A 11 0.32 10.75 5.81
CA SER A 11 1.68 10.23 5.60
C SER A 11 1.88 9.59 4.23
N ALA A 12 0.85 8.99 3.64
CA ALA A 12 0.90 8.34 2.33
C ALA A 12 0.90 9.36 1.17
N SER A 13 0.27 10.52 1.34
CA SER A 13 0.19 11.55 0.30
C SER A 13 1.49 12.33 0.06
N ARG A 14 2.55 12.07 0.84
CA ARG A 14 3.80 12.87 0.80
C ARG A 14 4.65 12.66 -0.45
N HIS A 15 4.42 11.58 -1.19
CA HIS A 15 5.26 11.17 -2.32
C HIS A 15 4.57 11.29 -3.69
N GLY A 16 3.39 11.93 -3.74
CA GLY A 16 2.69 12.21 -5.00
C GLY A 16 1.99 11.01 -5.65
N PHE A 17 1.96 9.85 -4.98
CA PHE A 17 1.22 8.68 -5.44
C PHE A 17 -0.28 8.78 -5.10
N GLU A 18 -1.12 8.39 -6.05
CA GLU A 18 -2.56 8.44 -5.95
C GLU A 18 -3.18 7.04 -5.74
N LEU A 19 -4.52 7.00 -5.63
CA LEU A 19 -5.27 5.75 -5.48
C LEU A 19 -5.04 4.80 -6.67
N ASP A 20 -4.92 5.34 -7.87
CA ASP A 20 -4.73 4.54 -9.08
C ASP A 20 -3.38 3.82 -9.05
N ASP A 21 -2.31 4.48 -8.60
CA ASP A 21 -0.99 3.87 -8.47
C ASP A 21 -1.02 2.69 -7.49
N VAL A 22 -1.66 2.87 -6.33
CA VAL A 22 -1.80 1.82 -5.32
C VAL A 22 -2.64 0.66 -5.84
N THR A 23 -3.73 0.96 -6.57
CA THR A 23 -4.62 -0.04 -7.14
C THR A 23 -3.89 -0.86 -8.21
N TYR A 24 -3.14 -0.20 -9.08
CA TYR A 24 -2.34 -0.86 -10.10
C TYR A 24 -1.24 -1.73 -9.48
N ALA A 25 -0.52 -1.23 -8.47
CA ALA A 25 0.49 -1.99 -7.76
C ALA A 25 -0.11 -3.21 -7.05
N TYR A 26 -1.32 -3.10 -6.49
CA TYR A 26 -2.01 -4.21 -5.85
C TYR A 26 -2.48 -5.28 -6.86
N GLN A 27 -2.78 -4.90 -8.10
CA GLN A 27 -3.07 -5.85 -9.18
C GLN A 27 -1.81 -6.52 -9.73
N HIS A 28 -0.65 -5.87 -9.60
CA HIS A 28 0.65 -6.30 -10.15
C HIS A 28 1.70 -6.49 -9.05
N ILE A 29 1.36 -7.27 -8.02
CA ILE A 29 2.23 -7.51 -6.86
C ILE A 29 3.48 -8.29 -7.26
N ILE A 30 4.63 -7.80 -6.81
CA ILE A 30 5.93 -8.46 -6.90
C ILE A 30 6.21 -9.25 -5.62
N ARG A 31 5.95 -8.63 -4.46
CA ARG A 31 6.18 -9.22 -3.13
C ARG A 31 5.10 -8.77 -2.16
N ARG A 32 4.61 -9.67 -1.30
CA ARG A 32 3.57 -9.39 -0.31
C ARG A 32 3.82 -10.12 1.01
N ARG A 33 3.53 -9.45 2.12
CA ARG A 33 3.39 -10.03 3.47
C ARG A 33 2.06 -9.57 4.07
N VAL A 34 1.36 -10.50 4.69
CA VAL A 34 0.12 -10.24 5.44
C VAL A 34 0.41 -10.52 6.91
N MET A 35 0.00 -9.61 7.79
CA MET A 35 0.26 -9.65 9.22
C MET A 35 -1.05 -9.40 9.96
N GLN A 36 -1.25 -10.04 11.10
CA GLN A 36 -2.36 -9.74 12.00
C GLN A 36 -1.82 -9.10 13.27
N HIS A 37 -2.43 -7.99 13.67
CA HIS A 37 -2.07 -7.28 14.90
C HIS A 37 -3.34 -6.63 15.48
N ASP A 38 -3.62 -6.88 16.75
CA ASP A 38 -4.79 -6.35 17.47
C ASP A 38 -6.14 -6.53 16.74
N GLY A 39 -6.32 -7.67 16.06
CA GLY A 39 -7.54 -7.97 15.29
C GLY A 39 -7.65 -7.24 13.94
N GLU A 40 -6.68 -6.40 13.59
CA GLU A 40 -6.56 -5.76 12.29
C GLU A 40 -5.66 -6.59 11.35
N THR A 41 -5.94 -6.54 10.05
CA THR A 41 -5.10 -7.17 9.03
C THR A 41 -4.24 -6.13 8.34
N TYR A 42 -2.94 -6.23 8.51
CA TYR A 42 -1.94 -5.39 7.85
C TYR A 42 -1.42 -6.10 6.60
N ILE A 43 -1.32 -5.35 5.51
CA ILE A 43 -0.81 -5.82 4.23
C ILE A 43 0.34 -4.91 3.84
N LYS A 44 1.50 -5.52 3.65
CA LYS A 44 2.72 -4.89 3.18
C LYS A 44 3.09 -5.49 1.84
N PHE A 45 3.25 -4.68 0.81
CA PHE A 45 3.58 -5.19 -0.51
C PHE A 45 4.43 -4.23 -1.33
N THR A 46 5.13 -4.79 -2.30
CA THR A 46 5.77 -4.07 -3.41
C THR A 46 5.06 -4.51 -4.68
N GLY A 47 4.62 -3.56 -5.49
CA GLY A 47 3.95 -3.80 -6.76
C GLY A 47 4.50 -2.91 -7.86
N ARG A 48 4.20 -3.26 -9.12
CA ARG A 48 4.61 -2.44 -10.27
C ARG A 48 3.94 -1.07 -10.23
N HIS A 49 4.56 -0.08 -10.84
CA HIS A 49 4.02 1.26 -11.03
C HIS A 49 3.80 1.54 -12.52
N HIS A 50 2.89 2.47 -12.85
CA HIS A 50 2.50 2.78 -14.23
C HIS A 50 2.60 4.26 -14.62
N GLY A 51 2.77 5.17 -13.64
CA GLY A 51 2.78 6.61 -13.90
C GLY A 51 4.14 7.16 -14.36
N ASP A 52 5.25 6.60 -13.87
CA ASP A 52 6.61 7.11 -14.10
C ASP A 52 7.56 5.96 -14.51
N PRO A 53 8.15 5.97 -15.71
CA PRO A 53 9.13 4.98 -16.15
C PRO A 53 10.39 4.88 -15.29
N LEU A 54 10.74 5.94 -14.55
CA LEU A 54 11.89 5.97 -13.63
C LEU A 54 11.57 5.32 -12.28
N VAL A 55 10.29 5.10 -11.97
CA VAL A 55 9.82 4.39 -10.78
C VAL A 55 9.18 3.08 -11.23
N PRO A 56 9.94 1.97 -11.30
CA PRO A 56 9.43 0.69 -11.81
C PRO A 56 8.41 0.03 -10.87
N SER A 57 8.47 0.37 -9.59
CA SER A 57 7.70 -0.25 -8.51
C SER A 57 7.51 0.69 -7.34
N ILE A 58 6.42 0.48 -6.60
CA ILE A 58 6.12 1.16 -5.36
C ILE A 58 5.92 0.18 -4.22
N GLU A 59 6.23 0.66 -3.02
CA GLU A 59 6.04 0.02 -1.74
C GLU A 59 4.80 0.58 -1.07
N VAL A 60 3.93 -0.30 -0.62
CA VAL A 60 2.66 0.06 -0.02
C VAL A 60 2.48 -0.70 1.29
N MET A 61 2.07 0.04 2.31
CA MET A 61 1.62 -0.55 3.56
C MET A 61 0.22 -0.03 3.89
N MET A 62 -0.70 -0.97 4.05
CA MET A 62 -2.12 -0.72 4.28
C MET A 62 -2.67 -1.65 5.35
N LYS A 63 -3.83 -1.31 5.91
CA LYS A 63 -4.55 -2.18 6.84
C LYS A 63 -6.03 -2.22 6.54
N HIS A 64 -6.65 -3.35 6.87
CA HIS A 64 -8.10 -3.50 6.95
C HIS A 64 -8.51 -3.22 8.40
N ALA A 65 -9.21 -2.12 8.61
CA ALA A 65 -9.75 -1.74 9.90
C ALA A 65 -10.99 -2.59 10.23
N ALA A 66 -11.29 -2.72 11.52
CA ALA A 66 -12.42 -3.52 12.00
C ALA A 66 -13.79 -3.04 11.49
N ASP A 67 -13.90 -1.77 11.08
CA ASP A 67 -15.09 -1.17 10.49
C ASP A 67 -15.22 -1.36 8.97
N GLY A 68 -14.33 -2.16 8.36
CA GLY A 68 -14.36 -2.49 6.94
C GLY A 68 -13.67 -1.45 6.03
N ARG A 69 -13.06 -0.41 6.59
CA ARG A 69 -12.22 0.53 5.82
C ARG A 69 -10.86 -0.07 5.48
N VAL A 70 -10.33 0.32 4.33
CA VAL A 70 -8.93 0.09 3.95
C VAL A 70 -8.16 1.38 4.17
N ILE A 71 -7.14 1.34 5.02
CA ILE A 71 -6.33 2.52 5.33
C ILE A 71 -4.94 2.32 4.74
N VAL A 72 -4.56 3.17 3.80
CA VAL A 72 -3.21 3.21 3.21
C VAL A 72 -2.40 4.24 3.97
N PHE A 73 -1.31 3.81 4.60
CA PHE A 73 -0.51 4.68 5.48
C PHE A 73 0.92 4.90 4.98
N HIS A 74 1.38 4.07 4.03
CA HIS A 74 2.66 4.23 3.37
C HIS A 74 2.50 3.94 1.88
N VAL A 75 2.98 4.86 1.04
CA VAL A 75 3.20 4.65 -0.39
C VAL A 75 4.49 5.37 -0.75
N ASN A 76 5.44 4.66 -1.34
CA ASN A 76 6.71 5.23 -1.78
C ASN A 76 7.27 4.47 -2.99
N ALA A 77 8.22 5.06 -3.71
CA ALA A 77 9.04 4.29 -4.66
C ALA A 77 9.81 3.19 -3.91
N GLU A 78 10.12 2.08 -4.59
CA GLU A 78 10.85 0.97 -3.96
C GLU A 78 12.21 1.42 -3.36
N GLN A 79 12.44 1.08 -2.09
CA GLN A 79 13.63 1.42 -1.32
C GLN A 79 14.16 0.18 -0.58
N GLY A 80 15.49 0.03 -0.51
CA GLY A 80 16.11 -1.17 0.06
C GLY A 80 15.67 -1.54 1.48
N ASN A 81 15.26 -0.56 2.29
CA ASN A 81 14.97 -0.76 3.71
C ASN A 81 13.51 -1.09 4.04
N PHE A 82 12.61 -1.09 3.06
CA PHE A 82 11.19 -1.28 3.34
C PHE A 82 10.92 -2.66 3.92
N TRP A 83 11.51 -3.70 3.35
CA TRP A 83 11.31 -5.08 3.80
C TRP A 83 12.09 -5.45 5.08
N ASP A 84 13.06 -4.63 5.47
CA ASP A 84 13.93 -4.87 6.62
C ASP A 84 13.33 -4.37 7.94
N LYS A 85 12.30 -3.52 7.87
CA LYS A 85 11.57 -3.01 9.03
C LYS A 85 10.27 -3.79 9.20
N ASP A 86 10.06 -4.42 10.34
CA ASP A 86 8.76 -5.02 10.71
C ASP A 86 7.85 -3.99 11.40
#